data_AF-A0A0B7A9I6-F1
#
_entry.id   AF-A0A0B7A9I6-F1
#
_cell.length_a   1.000
_cell.length_b   1.000
_cell.length_c   1.000
_cell.angle_alpha   90.00
_cell.angle_beta   90.00
_cell.angle_gamma   90.00
#
_symmetry.space_group_name_H-M   'P 1'
#
loop_
_entity.id
_entity.type
_entity.pdbx_description
1 polymer ?
#
loop_
_entity_poly.entity_id
_entity_poly.type
_entity_poly.pdbx_seq_one_letter_code
_entity_poly.pdbx_strand_id
1 'polypeptide(L)' 'MSNFKLADIIGHCVVVHQGSHNDIEHGKSKRLACGIVARSSGLFQNSKRFCACDGVTIWEQRQRDIENGKL' A
#
# COMPACT_ATOMS: atom_id res chain seq x y z
N MET A 1 19.69 15.67 10.68
CA MET A 1 18.44 15.31 9.98
C MET A 1 18.79 14.92 8.55
N SER A 2 18.78 13.63 8.23
CA SER A 2 18.97 13.17 6.86
C SER A 2 17.78 13.62 6.01
N ASN A 3 18.03 14.51 5.05
CA ASN A 3 17.03 14.99 4.10
C ASN A 3 16.66 13.85 3.16
N PHE A 4 15.49 13.25 3.40
CA PHE A 4 14.97 12.18 2.57
C PHE A 4 14.20 12.80 1.40
N LYS A 5 14.69 12.63 0.17
CA LYS A 5 14.00 13.15 -1.02
C LYS A 5 13.08 12.09 -1.58
N LEU A 6 11.92 12.51 -2.08
CA LEU A 6 10.96 11.62 -2.73
C LEU A 6 11.60 10.84 -3.90
N ALA A 7 12.46 11.51 -4.68
CA ALA A 7 13.13 10.88 -5.82
C ALA A 7 14.02 9.70 -5.42
N ASP A 8 14.58 9.72 -4.20
CA ASP A 8 15.50 8.69 -3.73
C ASP A 8 14.76 7.41 -3.31
N ILE A 9 13.43 7.48 -3.12
CA ILE A 9 12.62 6.34 -2.63
C ILE A 9 11.68 5.72 -3.62
N ILE A 10 11.35 6.42 -4.72
CA ILE A 10 10.56 5.80 -5.79
C ILE A 10 11.29 4.55 -6.28
N GLY A 11 10.59 3.42 -6.35
CA GLY A 11 11.15 2.13 -6.76
C GLY A 11 11.75 1.28 -5.62
N HIS A 12 11.87 1.84 -4.41
CA HIS A 12 12.21 1.05 -3.21
C HIS A 12 10.95 0.40 -2.60
N CYS A 13 11.15 -0.49 -1.64
CA CYS A 13 10.06 -1.15 -0.92
C CYS A 13 9.88 -0.62 0.50
N VAL A 14 8.62 -0.57 0.93
CA VAL A 14 8.23 -0.40 2.33
C VAL A 14 7.80 -1.77 2.85
N VAL A 15 8.28 -2.14 4.03
CA VAL A 15 7.97 -3.42 4.65
C VAL A 15 7.38 -3.16 6.03
N VAL A 16 6.22 -3.76 6.31
CA VAL A 16 5.59 -3.73 7.62
C VAL A 16 6.05 -4.95 8.41
N HIS A 17 6.57 -4.72 9.60
CA HIS A 17 7.03 -5.75 10.51
C HIS A 17 6.08 -5.90 11.70
N GLN A 18 6.01 -7.10 12.26
CA GLN A 18 5.35 -7.37 13.53
C GLN A 18 6.31 -7.05 14.69
N GLY A 19 5.83 -6.31 15.69
CA GLY A 19 6.59 -5.98 16.89
C GLY A 19 7.11 -4.54 16.88
N SER A 20 8.05 -4.26 17.78
CA SER A 20 8.64 -2.94 17.98
C SER A 20 9.87 -2.70 17.08
N HIS A 21 10.35 -1.47 17.02
CA HIS A 21 11.61 -1.13 16.34
C HIS A 21 12.79 -1.95 16.87
N ASN A 22 12.85 -2.17 18.18
CA ASN A 22 13.90 -2.96 18.81
C ASN A 22 13.85 -4.42 18.33
N ASP A 23 12.65 -4.99 18.12
CA ASP A 23 12.53 -6.35 17.58
C ASP A 23 13.02 -6.44 16.13
N ILE A 24 12.94 -5.35 15.37
CA ILE A 24 13.51 -5.25 14.02
C ILE A 24 15.04 -5.24 14.10
N GLU A 25 15.62 -4.38 14.93
CA GLU A 25 17.08 -4.28 15.10
C GLU A 25 17.72 -5.58 15.59
N HIS A 26 17.03 -6.31 16.47
CA HIS A 26 17.49 -7.59 17.01
C HIS A 26 17.07 -8.80 16.15
N GLY A 27 16.49 -8.59 14.97
CA GLY A 27 16.12 -9.65 14.02
C GLY A 27 15.01 -10.58 14.50
N LYS A 28 14.21 -10.18 15.50
CA LYS A 28 13.11 -10.96 16.08
C LYS A 28 11.75 -10.66 15.44
N SER A 29 11.65 -9.60 14.65
CA SER A 29 10.42 -9.20 13.97
C SER A 29 10.14 -10.04 12.71
N LYS A 30 8.85 -10.33 12.46
CA LYS A 30 8.39 -11.00 11.23
C LYS A 30 7.86 -9.97 10.24
N ARG A 31 8.17 -10.11 8.94
CA ARG A 31 7.60 -9.30 7.87
C ARG A 31 6.15 -9.71 7.60
N LEU A 32 5.22 -8.77 7.72
CA LEU A 32 3.78 -8.99 7.55
C LEU A 32 3.32 -8.66 6.14
N ALA A 33 3.77 -7.53 5.60
CA ALA A 33 3.40 -7.07 4.27
C ALA A 33 4.54 -6.24 3.66
N CYS A 34 4.55 -6.13 2.34
CA CYS A 34 5.46 -5.25 1.62
C CYS A 34 4.75 -4.59 0.45
N GLY A 35 5.26 -3.44 0.04
CA GLY A 35 4.78 -2.71 -1.13
C GLY A 35 5.89 -1.87 -1.74
N ILE A 36 5.80 -1.61 -3.04
CA ILE A 36 6.75 -0.75 -3.76
C ILE A 36 6.26 0.69 -3.67
N VAL A 37 7.17 1.62 -3.39
CA VAL A 37 6.88 3.05 -3.46
C VAL A 37 6.77 3.44 -4.93
N ALA A 38 5.54 3.55 -5.42
CA ALA A 38 5.24 3.96 -6.78
C ALA A 38 4.94 5.47 -6.85
N ARG A 39 5.16 6.05 -8.04
CA ARG A 39 4.65 7.40 -8.32
C ARG A 39 3.13 7.35 -8.38
N SER A 40 2.51 8.42 -7.91
CA SER A 40 1.07 8.60 -8.01
C SER A 40 0.78 10.01 -8.52
N SER A 41 -0.37 10.21 -9.15
CA SER A 41 -0.81 11.55 -9.54
C SER A 41 -0.95 12.44 -8.30
N GLY A 42 -0.54 13.71 -8.45
CA GLY A 42 -0.75 14.72 -7.43
C GLY A 42 -2.24 15.03 -7.24
N LEU A 43 -2.55 15.84 -6.22
CA LEU A 43 -3.92 16.34 -6.03
C LEU A 43 -4.41 17.02 -7.30
N PHE A 44 -5.65 16.71 -7.70
CA PHE A 44 -6.35 17.30 -8.85
C PHE A 44 -5.76 17.04 -10.25
N GLN A 45 -4.70 16.21 -10.37
CA GLN A 45 -4.13 15.84 -11.68
C GLN A 45 -4.82 14.66 -12.35
N ASN A 46 -5.43 13.77 -11.55
CA ASN A 46 -6.23 12.65 -12.03
C ASN A 46 -7.29 12.30 -10.98
N SER A 47 -8.53 12.07 -11.41
CA SER A 47 -9.57 11.52 -10.56
C SER A 47 -9.23 10.08 -10.21
N LYS A 48 -8.64 9.85 -9.04
CA LYS A 48 -8.23 8.52 -8.60
C LYS A 48 -9.45 7.63 -8.38
N ARG A 49 -9.76 6.78 -9.35
CA ARG A 49 -10.62 5.62 -9.17
C ARG A 49 -9.72 4.41 -8.93
N PHE A 50 -9.86 3.76 -7.78
CA PHE A 50 -9.18 2.50 -7.54
C PHE A 50 -9.97 1.40 -8.23
N CYS A 51 -9.41 0.73 -9.24
CA CYS A 51 -9.96 -0.49 -9.82
C CYS A 51 -9.12 -1.69 -9.40
N ALA A 52 -9.76 -2.85 -9.19
CA ALA A 52 -9.05 -4.10 -9.33
C ALA A 52 -8.78 -4.34 -10.83
N CYS A 53 -7.82 -5.20 -11.15
CA CYS A 53 -7.49 -5.52 -12.55
C CYS A 53 -8.66 -6.15 -13.34
N ASP A 54 -9.80 -6.39 -12.67
CA ASP A 54 -11.08 -6.84 -13.21
C ASP A 54 -11.96 -5.71 -13.75
N GLY A 55 -11.49 -4.45 -13.68
CA GLY A 55 -12.19 -3.29 -14.22
C GLY A 55 -13.25 -2.71 -13.29
N VAL A 56 -13.33 -3.17 -12.04
CA VAL A 56 -14.34 -2.71 -11.08
C VAL A 56 -13.70 -2.01 -9.90
N THR A 57 -14.33 -0.92 -9.47
CA THR A 57 -13.80 -0.14 -8.36
C THR A 57 -13.97 -0.87 -7.03
N ILE A 58 -13.10 -0.63 -6.03
CA ILE A 58 -13.27 -1.28 -4.69
C ILE A 58 -14.68 -1.08 -4.14
N TRP A 59 -15.27 0.10 -4.35
CA TRP A 59 -16.61 0.41 -3.85
C TRP A 59 -17.69 -0.42 -4.55
N GLU A 60 -17.56 -0.61 -5.87
CA GLU A 60 -18.42 -1.52 -6.64
C GLU A 60 -18.13 -2.99 -6.31
N GLN A 61 -16.88 -3.37 -6.06
CA GLN A 61 -16.50 -4.72 -5.64
C GLN A 61 -17.12 -5.08 -4.30
N ARG A 62 -17.08 -4.15 -3.33
CA ARG A 62 -17.71 -4.33 -2.02
C ARG A 62 -19.22 -4.53 -2.15
N GLN A 63 -19.89 -3.75 -3.01
CA GLN A 63 -21.33 -3.94 -3.25
C GLN A 63 -21.60 -5.31 -3.89
N ARG A 64 -20.81 -5.70 -4.89
CA ARG A 64 -20.91 -7.03 -5.50
C ARG A 64 -20.64 -8.15 -4.50
N ASP A 65 -19.68 -8.01 -3.59
CA ASP A 65 -19.39 -9.04 -2.58
C ASP A 65 -20.53 -9.18 -1.56
N ILE A 66 -21.21 -8.09 -1.21
CA ILE A 66 -22.43 -8.10 -0.39
C ILE A 66 -23.56 -8.80 -1.15
N GLU A 67 -23.81 -8.44 -2.42
CA GLU A 67 -24.84 -9.05 -3.25
C GLU A 67 -24.59 -10.55 -3.51
N ASN A 68 -23.33 -10.96 -3.63
CA ASN A 68 -22.92 -12.34 -3.86
C ASN A 68 -22.68 -13.15 -2.57
N GLY A 69 -22.94 -12.58 -1.39
CA GLY A 69 -22.84 -13.27 -0.10
C GLY A 69 -21.42 -13.73 0.28
N LYS A 70 -20.40 -13.01 -0.19
CA LYS A 70 -18.97 -13.32 0.09
C LYS A 70 -18.40 -12.57 1.30
N LEU A 71 -19.24 -11.82 2.01
CA LEU A 71 -18.95 -11.10 3.26
C LEU A 71 -20.01 -11.41 4.32
#